data_AF-A0A959H565-F1
#
_entry.id   AF-A0A959H565-F1
#
_cell.length_a   1.000
_cell.length_b   1.000
_cell.length_c   1.000
_cell.angle_alpha   90.00
_cell.angle_beta   90.00
_cell.angle_gamma   90.00
#
_symmetry.space_group_name_H-M   'P 1'
#
loop_
_entity.id
_entity.type
_entity.pdbx_description
1 polymer ?
#
loop_
_entity_poly.entity_id
_entity_poly.type
_entity_poly.pdbx_seq_one_letter_code
_entity_poly.pdbx_strand_id
1 'polypeptide(L)'
;MPRPQGPRFDVGIYELGTQDCDPDPNVTAYPGSSCDDGNPLTINDVYDDNCNCAGEPGPCINIGDNDGDGVCSDVDCDDNNAGISYQVGDACDDGDPNTTGDVIQGDCTCAGIITGPLTACSRVSASNDDAEERASGDISLTSSDLEMSNDPSNGDQTVGMRFNGLNIPQGATIVSAYIQFATDETNNVNPCQLIIYGQDSDDALTFTNNDFDITNRPRTSASVTWEPADWLIRGYAGDDERTPDISAVIQEIVNRSGYAVGSSIAIIIDGTGQRTAEAFDGSPATAPELCVEYETGPDCPALDANIGDACDDGDPTTTDDVIGSDCNCAGTPTACHGIGDADGDGVCANFDCNDNDPAITTQHGDASDDSNNNTY
;
A
#
# COMPACT_ATOMS: atom_id res chain seq x y z
N MET A 1 -92.42 -12.33 -35.94
CA MET A 1 -91.73 -12.80 -37.16
C MET A 1 -90.39 -12.08 -37.24
N PRO A 2 -89.26 -12.79 -37.43
CA PRO A 2 -87.93 -12.20 -37.42
C PRO A 2 -87.36 -11.92 -38.82
N ARG A 3 -86.32 -11.06 -38.86
CA ARG A 3 -85.28 -10.81 -39.89
C ARG A 3 -85.63 -9.80 -41.02
N PRO A 4 -84.64 -9.04 -41.55
CA PRO A 4 -83.20 -9.35 -41.59
C PRO A 4 -82.22 -8.27 -41.08
N GLN A 5 -81.03 -8.75 -40.73
CA GLN A 5 -79.82 -7.95 -40.59
C GLN A 5 -79.26 -7.55 -41.97
N GLY A 6 -78.76 -6.32 -42.05
CA GLY A 6 -77.89 -5.80 -43.11
C GLY A 6 -76.67 -5.10 -42.48
N PRO A 7 -75.57 -4.91 -43.22
CA PRO A 7 -74.21 -5.10 -42.73
C PRO A 7 -73.59 -3.88 -42.01
N ARG A 8 -72.62 -4.21 -41.15
CA ARG A 8 -71.66 -3.29 -40.52
C ARG A 8 -70.89 -2.48 -41.57
N PHE A 9 -70.83 -1.18 -41.34
CA PHE A 9 -69.70 -0.32 -41.71
C PHE A 9 -69.47 0.62 -40.53
N ASP A 10 -68.67 0.17 -39.56
CA ASP A 10 -68.10 1.10 -38.59
C ASP A 10 -66.84 1.65 -39.23
N VAL A 11 -66.98 2.87 -39.74
CA VAL A 11 -65.91 3.61 -40.38
C VAL A 11 -64.96 3.99 -39.25
N GLY A 12 -63.75 3.42 -39.26
CA GLY A 12 -62.67 3.85 -38.39
C GLY A 12 -62.52 5.36 -38.51
N ILE A 13 -62.84 6.05 -37.42
CA ILE A 13 -62.47 7.44 -37.19
C ILE A 13 -60.95 7.44 -37.07
N TYR A 14 -60.28 7.72 -38.20
CA TYR A 14 -58.91 8.18 -38.21
C TYR A 14 -58.90 9.55 -37.53
N GLU A 15 -58.65 9.58 -36.22
CA GLU A 15 -58.20 10.79 -35.57
C GLU A 15 -56.82 11.17 -36.14
N LEU A 16 -56.69 12.44 -36.46
CA LEU A 16 -55.51 13.03 -37.05
C LEU A 16 -54.39 13.09 -35.99
N GLY A 17 -53.32 12.34 -36.24
CA GLY A 17 -51.97 12.89 -36.12
C GLY A 17 -51.20 12.71 -34.80
N THR A 18 -51.13 11.51 -34.25
CA THR A 18 -49.95 11.15 -33.46
C THR A 18 -49.05 10.28 -34.34
N GLN A 19 -47.94 10.85 -34.79
CA GLN A 19 -46.93 10.09 -35.53
C GLN A 19 -46.35 9.06 -34.55
N ASP A 20 -46.50 7.78 -34.89
CA ASP A 20 -45.85 6.70 -34.16
C ASP A 20 -44.36 6.75 -34.47
N CYS A 21 -43.56 6.97 -33.44
CA CYS A 21 -42.13 7.09 -33.51
C CYS A 21 -41.41 5.75 -33.25
N ASP A 22 -42.13 4.70 -32.83
CA ASP A 22 -41.52 3.39 -32.55
C ASP A 22 -41.29 2.59 -33.86
N PRO A 23 -40.08 2.06 -34.11
CA PRO A 23 -39.83 1.17 -35.23
C PRO A 23 -40.51 -0.22 -35.10
N ASP A 24 -40.92 -0.67 -33.91
CA ASP A 24 -41.72 -1.89 -33.71
C ASP A 24 -43.23 -1.61 -33.91
N PRO A 25 -43.89 -2.20 -34.92
CA PRO A 25 -45.31 -1.97 -35.20
C PRO A 25 -46.28 -2.48 -34.11
N ASN A 26 -45.80 -3.15 -33.06
CA ASN A 26 -46.60 -3.61 -31.93
C ASN A 26 -46.45 -2.75 -30.68
N VAL A 27 -45.52 -1.79 -30.69
CA VAL A 27 -45.31 -0.80 -29.64
C VAL A 27 -45.73 0.55 -30.20
N THR A 28 -46.23 1.45 -29.38
CA THR A 28 -46.65 2.79 -29.83
C THR A 28 -45.86 3.80 -29.02
N ALA A 29 -45.03 4.59 -29.69
CA ALA A 29 -44.26 5.68 -29.08
C ALA A 29 -44.60 7.01 -29.74
N TYR A 30 -44.61 8.07 -28.96
CA TYR A 30 -44.91 9.43 -29.42
C TYR A 30 -43.75 10.37 -29.09
N PRO A 31 -43.66 11.55 -29.72
CA PRO A 31 -42.72 12.58 -29.28
C PRO A 31 -42.79 12.80 -27.75
N GLY A 32 -41.63 12.82 -27.10
CA GLY A 32 -41.45 12.85 -25.65
C GLY A 32 -41.51 11.48 -24.94
N SER A 33 -41.74 10.37 -25.66
CA SER A 33 -41.58 9.02 -25.09
C SER A 33 -40.11 8.67 -24.96
N SER A 34 -39.75 7.91 -23.92
CA SER A 34 -38.41 7.36 -23.74
C SER A 34 -38.03 6.45 -24.90
N CYS A 35 -36.78 6.55 -25.34
CA CYS A 35 -36.19 5.68 -26.34
C CYS A 35 -34.75 5.33 -25.92
N ASP A 36 -33.98 4.72 -26.82
CA ASP A 36 -32.55 4.43 -26.65
C ASP A 36 -31.89 4.74 -28.00
N ASP A 37 -31.04 5.77 -28.06
CA ASP A 37 -30.37 6.19 -29.28
C ASP A 37 -29.08 5.41 -29.57
N GLY A 38 -28.72 4.49 -28.67
CA GLY A 38 -27.54 3.63 -28.73
C GLY A 38 -26.22 4.36 -28.48
N ASN A 39 -26.25 5.62 -28.04
CA ASN A 39 -25.06 6.39 -27.68
C ASN A 39 -24.89 6.40 -26.15
N PRO A 40 -23.83 5.76 -25.60
CA PRO A 40 -23.61 5.68 -24.15
C PRO A 40 -23.29 7.05 -23.50
N LEU A 41 -22.96 8.06 -24.30
CA LEU A 41 -22.64 9.41 -23.81
C LEU A 41 -23.87 10.30 -23.59
N THR A 42 -25.08 9.80 -23.86
CA THR A 42 -26.34 10.51 -23.72
C THR A 42 -27.25 9.83 -22.70
N ILE A 43 -28.04 10.65 -21.98
CA ILE A 43 -28.99 10.17 -20.99
C ILE A 43 -30.38 10.73 -21.27
N ASN A 44 -31.40 10.06 -20.71
CA ASN A 44 -32.80 10.46 -20.83
C ASN A 44 -33.27 10.59 -22.30
N ASP A 45 -32.88 9.64 -23.13
CA ASP A 45 -33.20 9.62 -24.55
C ASP A 45 -34.72 9.68 -24.78
N VAL A 46 -35.13 10.63 -25.60
CA VAL A 46 -36.53 10.84 -25.96
C VAL A 46 -36.68 11.08 -27.45
N TYR A 47 -37.83 10.67 -27.99
CA TYR A 47 -38.18 11.00 -29.36
C TYR A 47 -38.51 12.49 -29.50
N ASP A 48 -37.86 13.20 -30.43
CA ASP A 48 -38.18 14.58 -30.79
C ASP A 48 -39.48 14.70 -31.63
N ASP A 49 -39.89 15.93 -31.95
CA ASP A 49 -41.08 16.20 -32.79
C ASP A 49 -41.01 15.58 -34.20
N ASN A 50 -39.81 15.17 -34.63
CA ASN A 50 -39.54 14.53 -35.92
C ASN A 50 -39.28 13.02 -35.79
N CYS A 51 -39.51 12.42 -34.61
CA CYS A 51 -39.23 11.02 -34.27
C CYS A 51 -37.74 10.62 -34.37
N ASN A 52 -36.80 11.54 -34.18
CA ASN A 52 -35.41 11.18 -33.92
C ASN A 52 -35.26 10.87 -32.43
N CYS A 53 -34.71 9.70 -32.10
CA CYS A 53 -34.30 9.39 -30.74
C CYS A 53 -32.96 10.08 -30.47
N ALA A 54 -32.90 10.90 -29.44
CA ALA A 54 -31.67 11.54 -28.98
C ALA A 54 -31.78 11.81 -27.47
N GLY A 55 -30.67 11.70 -26.75
CA GLY A 55 -30.58 12.10 -25.35
C GLY A 55 -29.94 13.47 -25.11
N GLU A 56 -30.02 13.89 -23.84
CA GLU A 56 -29.28 15.03 -23.34
C GLU A 56 -27.84 14.62 -23.01
N PRO A 57 -26.86 15.55 -23.04
CA PRO A 57 -25.49 15.25 -22.70
C PRO A 57 -25.37 14.54 -21.34
N GLY A 58 -24.84 13.32 -21.35
CA GLY A 58 -24.55 12.55 -20.15
C GLY A 58 -23.28 13.03 -19.43
N PRO A 59 -23.02 12.51 -18.22
CA PRO A 59 -21.85 12.89 -17.43
C PRO A 59 -20.53 12.60 -18.16
N CYS A 60 -20.49 11.60 -19.04
CA CYS A 60 -19.28 11.18 -19.75
C CYS A 60 -19.06 11.86 -21.11
N ILE A 61 -19.89 12.83 -21.54
CA ILE A 61 -19.90 13.40 -22.90
C ILE A 61 -18.55 13.96 -23.41
N ASN A 62 -17.65 14.36 -22.51
CA ASN A 62 -16.30 14.85 -22.85
C ASN A 62 -15.18 13.95 -22.31
N ILE A 63 -15.53 12.85 -21.66
CA ILE A 63 -14.61 11.92 -21.01
C ILE A 63 -14.52 10.66 -21.86
N GLY A 64 -15.66 10.03 -22.17
CA GLY A 64 -15.76 8.74 -22.83
C GLY A 64 -16.47 7.72 -21.94
N ASP A 65 -17.16 6.75 -22.56
CA ASP A 65 -17.72 5.53 -21.99
C ASP A 65 -17.87 4.57 -23.19
N ASN A 66 -16.87 3.74 -23.40
CA ASN A 66 -16.71 2.96 -24.63
C ASN A 66 -17.52 1.65 -24.60
N ASP A 67 -17.80 1.10 -23.42
CA ASP A 67 -18.53 -0.15 -23.29
C ASP A 67 -19.99 0.03 -22.82
N GLY A 68 -20.36 1.24 -22.41
CA GLY A 68 -21.72 1.66 -22.13
C GLY A 68 -22.28 1.14 -20.82
N ASP A 69 -21.42 0.86 -19.83
CA ASP A 69 -21.84 0.44 -18.49
C ASP A 69 -22.29 1.61 -17.59
N GLY A 70 -22.07 2.85 -18.04
CA GLY A 70 -22.43 4.08 -17.35
C GLY A 70 -21.33 4.65 -16.44
N VAL A 71 -20.11 4.10 -16.48
CA VAL A 71 -18.92 4.60 -15.80
C VAL A 71 -18.04 5.34 -16.83
N CYS A 72 -17.57 6.54 -16.48
CA CYS A 72 -16.76 7.33 -17.42
C CYS A 72 -15.33 6.79 -17.51
N SER A 73 -14.70 6.91 -18.68
CA SER A 73 -13.38 6.34 -18.99
C SER A 73 -12.21 6.87 -18.12
N ASP A 74 -12.42 7.91 -17.31
CA ASP A 74 -11.42 8.43 -16.36
C ASP A 74 -11.51 7.76 -14.97
N VAL A 75 -12.61 7.06 -14.70
CA VAL A 75 -12.84 6.25 -13.50
C VAL A 75 -13.03 4.76 -13.80
N ASP A 76 -13.17 4.40 -15.08
CA ASP A 76 -13.24 3.02 -15.55
C ASP A 76 -11.86 2.48 -15.97
N CYS A 77 -11.36 1.52 -15.18
CA CYS A 77 -10.07 0.88 -15.43
C CYS A 77 -10.07 -0.14 -16.58
N ASP A 78 -11.23 -0.57 -17.09
CA ASP A 78 -11.36 -1.34 -18.32
C ASP A 78 -12.55 -0.85 -19.17
N ASP A 79 -12.42 0.37 -19.68
CA ASP A 79 -13.33 1.09 -20.61
C ASP A 79 -13.50 0.39 -21.97
N ASN A 80 -13.48 -0.93 -22.05
CA ASN A 80 -13.83 -1.70 -23.25
C ASN A 80 -14.60 -2.98 -22.90
N ASN A 81 -14.99 -3.16 -21.63
CA ASN A 81 -15.59 -4.37 -21.14
C ASN A 81 -16.59 -4.11 -20.00
N ALA A 82 -17.86 -3.90 -20.38
CA ALA A 82 -18.99 -3.62 -19.48
C ALA A 82 -19.28 -4.73 -18.44
N GLY A 83 -18.56 -5.85 -18.48
CA GLY A 83 -18.61 -6.90 -17.46
C GLY A 83 -17.58 -6.75 -16.34
N ILE A 84 -16.69 -5.77 -16.42
CA ILE A 84 -15.60 -5.49 -15.47
C ILE A 84 -15.72 -4.02 -15.06
N SER A 85 -16.46 -3.73 -13.98
CA SER A 85 -16.41 -2.40 -13.37
C SER A 85 -15.33 -2.42 -12.30
N TYR A 86 -14.10 -2.04 -12.64
CA TYR A 86 -13.09 -1.70 -11.64
C TYR A 86 -13.06 -0.19 -11.51
N GLN A 87 -13.71 0.31 -10.47
CA GLN A 87 -13.73 1.72 -10.15
C GLN A 87 -12.60 2.03 -9.16
N VAL A 88 -12.04 3.23 -9.22
CA VAL A 88 -11.15 3.73 -8.17
C VAL A 88 -11.87 3.62 -6.82
N GLY A 89 -11.24 2.94 -5.85
CA GLY A 89 -11.82 2.63 -4.54
C GLY A 89 -12.46 1.25 -4.42
N ASP A 90 -12.67 0.53 -5.52
CA ASP A 90 -13.17 -0.85 -5.46
C ASP A 90 -12.15 -1.78 -4.79
N ALA A 91 -12.66 -2.72 -4.01
CA ALA A 91 -11.83 -3.74 -3.38
C ALA A 91 -11.17 -4.63 -4.45
N CYS A 92 -9.87 -4.83 -4.31
CA CYS A 92 -9.09 -5.70 -5.18
C CYS A 92 -8.15 -6.59 -4.33
N ASP A 93 -7.23 -7.31 -4.97
CA ASP A 93 -6.18 -8.09 -4.30
C ASP A 93 -4.89 -7.86 -5.12
N ASP A 94 -3.91 -7.16 -4.53
CA ASP A 94 -2.66 -6.83 -5.21
C ASP A 94 -1.65 -8.00 -5.17
N GLY A 95 -2.00 -9.08 -4.45
CA GLY A 95 -1.19 -10.26 -4.24
C GLY A 95 -0.03 -10.07 -3.26
N ASP A 96 0.11 -8.91 -2.62
CA ASP A 96 1.07 -8.66 -1.56
C ASP A 96 0.47 -9.09 -0.21
N PRO A 97 0.99 -10.14 0.44
CA PRO A 97 0.46 -10.59 1.73
C PRO A 97 0.71 -9.61 2.88
N ASN A 98 1.46 -8.52 2.66
CA ASN A 98 1.77 -7.52 3.68
C ASN A 98 0.84 -6.30 3.64
N THR A 99 -0.01 -6.20 2.62
CA THR A 99 -1.05 -5.18 2.48
C THR A 99 -2.40 -5.75 2.90
N THR A 100 -3.28 -4.89 3.40
CA THR A 100 -4.72 -5.19 3.52
C THR A 100 -5.53 -3.96 3.15
N GLY A 101 -6.82 -4.15 2.88
CA GLY A 101 -7.66 -3.04 2.44
C GLY A 101 -7.32 -2.61 1.01
N ASP A 102 -6.89 -3.57 0.19
CA ASP A 102 -6.50 -3.36 -1.20
C ASP A 102 -7.64 -2.74 -2.00
N VAL A 103 -7.34 -1.59 -2.58
CA VAL A 103 -8.28 -0.85 -3.42
C VAL A 103 -7.64 -0.47 -4.76
N ILE A 104 -8.47 -0.35 -5.78
CA ILE A 104 -8.05 0.17 -7.07
C ILE A 104 -7.70 1.66 -6.91
N GLN A 105 -6.48 2.02 -7.27
CA GLN A 105 -5.96 3.39 -7.21
C GLN A 105 -6.34 4.19 -8.46
N GLY A 106 -6.10 5.50 -8.43
CA GLY A 106 -6.37 6.40 -9.55
C GLY A 106 -5.55 6.14 -10.82
N ASP A 107 -4.51 5.31 -10.74
CA ASP A 107 -3.74 4.83 -11.90
C ASP A 107 -4.14 3.41 -12.34
N CYS A 108 -5.26 2.89 -11.83
CA CYS A 108 -5.79 1.56 -12.07
C CYS A 108 -4.89 0.40 -11.59
N THR A 109 -3.93 0.69 -10.71
CA THR A 109 -3.22 -0.36 -9.97
C THR A 109 -4.02 -0.77 -8.74
N CYS A 110 -3.89 -2.03 -8.33
CA CYS A 110 -4.39 -2.47 -7.03
C CYS A 110 -3.28 -2.27 -6.00
N ALA A 111 -3.58 -1.63 -4.87
CA ALA A 111 -2.66 -1.54 -3.74
C ALA A 111 -3.43 -1.46 -2.42
N GLY A 112 -2.92 -2.08 -1.37
CA GLY A 112 -3.45 -1.95 -0.01
C GLY A 112 -2.57 -1.17 0.96
N ILE A 113 -3.05 -1.10 2.21
CA ILE A 113 -2.37 -0.49 3.35
C ILE A 113 -1.48 -1.54 4.01
N ILE A 114 -0.20 -1.22 4.23
CA ILE A 114 0.73 -2.10 4.93
C ILE A 114 0.23 -2.32 6.37
N THR A 115 -0.10 -3.56 6.76
CA THR A 115 -0.71 -3.87 8.08
C THR A 115 0.15 -4.74 8.99
N GLY A 116 1.43 -4.85 8.68
CA GLY A 116 2.38 -5.54 9.53
C GLY A 116 3.81 -5.20 9.16
N PRO A 117 4.76 -5.73 9.93
CA PRO A 117 6.15 -5.55 9.60
C PRO A 117 6.51 -6.31 8.31
N LEU A 118 7.27 -5.64 7.47
CA LEU A 118 7.85 -6.18 6.24
C LEU A 118 9.10 -6.99 6.58
N THR A 119 9.36 -8.04 5.81
CA THR A 119 10.59 -8.85 5.96
C THR A 119 11.50 -8.66 4.76
N ALA A 120 12.76 -8.30 5.01
CA ALA A 120 13.84 -8.29 4.03
C ALA A 120 14.95 -9.24 4.46
N CYS A 121 15.32 -10.18 3.59
CA CYS A 121 16.47 -11.05 3.80
C CYS A 121 17.49 -10.85 2.68
N SER A 122 18.77 -10.78 3.06
CA SER A 122 19.90 -10.74 2.14
C SER A 122 20.94 -11.74 2.57
N ARG A 123 21.41 -12.54 1.63
CA ARG A 123 22.58 -13.40 1.79
C ARG A 123 23.85 -12.66 1.36
N VAL A 124 24.99 -13.01 1.95
CA VAL A 124 26.30 -12.66 1.40
C VAL A 124 26.37 -13.14 -0.06
N SER A 125 26.78 -12.26 -0.98
CA SER A 125 26.54 -12.45 -2.42
C SER A 125 27.79 -12.44 -3.30
N ALA A 126 28.96 -12.15 -2.73
CA ALA A 126 30.24 -12.11 -3.41
C ALA A 126 31.38 -12.45 -2.44
N SER A 127 32.53 -12.89 -2.97
CA SER A 127 33.71 -13.25 -2.17
C SER A 127 34.20 -12.11 -1.27
N ASN A 128 34.03 -10.86 -1.68
CA ASN A 128 34.43 -9.70 -0.89
C ASN A 128 33.27 -9.08 -0.10
N ASP A 129 32.14 -9.79 0.01
CA ASP A 129 31.07 -9.47 0.96
C ASP A 129 31.26 -10.18 2.30
N ASP A 130 32.14 -11.17 2.42
CA ASP A 130 32.60 -11.69 3.71
C ASP A 130 34.13 -11.75 3.78
N ALA A 131 34.65 -11.67 4.99
CA ALA A 131 36.07 -11.59 5.21
C ALA A 131 36.46 -12.00 6.62
N GLU A 132 37.68 -12.49 6.75
CA GLU A 132 38.33 -12.81 8.00
C GLU A 132 39.58 -11.95 8.18
N GLU A 133 39.69 -11.31 9.34
CA GLU A 133 40.85 -10.52 9.71
C GLU A 133 41.58 -11.15 10.89
N ARG A 134 42.86 -11.45 10.70
CA ARG A 134 43.72 -11.95 11.79
C ARG A 134 44.15 -10.82 12.71
N ALA A 135 44.62 -11.15 13.92
CA ALA A 135 45.24 -10.18 14.83
C ALA A 135 46.44 -9.38 14.23
N SER A 136 47.09 -9.89 13.17
CA SER A 136 48.12 -9.16 12.42
C SER A 136 47.58 -8.06 11.50
N GLY A 137 46.26 -8.04 11.24
CA GLY A 137 45.59 -7.21 10.26
C GLY A 137 45.41 -7.88 8.90
N ASP A 138 46.03 -9.04 8.66
CA ASP A 138 45.93 -9.74 7.37
C ASP A 138 44.47 -10.14 7.10
N ILE A 139 43.97 -9.82 5.90
CA ILE A 139 42.61 -10.12 5.46
C ILE A 139 42.57 -11.35 4.55
N SER A 140 41.65 -12.26 4.83
CA SER A 140 41.20 -13.32 3.92
C SER A 140 39.84 -12.95 3.32
N LEU A 141 39.77 -12.82 2.00
CA LEU A 141 38.53 -12.53 1.24
C LEU A 141 38.01 -13.75 0.46
N THR A 142 38.63 -14.91 0.64
CA THR A 142 38.32 -16.10 -0.17
C THR A 142 38.38 -17.38 0.66
N SER A 143 38.16 -17.26 1.97
CA SER A 143 38.11 -18.42 2.86
C SER A 143 36.86 -19.24 2.54
N SER A 144 36.93 -20.56 2.71
CA SER A 144 35.75 -21.42 2.57
C SER A 144 34.80 -21.30 3.76
N ASP A 145 35.33 -20.84 4.87
CA ASP A 145 34.75 -20.85 6.19
C ASP A 145 34.92 -19.48 6.86
N LEU A 146 34.08 -19.22 7.87
CA LEU A 146 34.16 -18.07 8.75
C LEU A 146 34.38 -18.56 10.18
N GLU A 147 35.60 -18.41 10.69
CA GLU A 147 35.97 -18.76 12.07
C GLU A 147 35.60 -17.65 13.05
N MET A 148 34.44 -17.77 13.68
CA MET A 148 33.98 -16.83 14.72
C MET A 148 34.32 -17.38 16.11
N SER A 149 35.38 -16.97 16.81
CA SER A 149 36.40 -15.94 16.52
C SER A 149 37.82 -16.51 16.59
N ASN A 150 38.02 -17.73 17.07
CA ASN A 150 39.34 -18.35 17.12
C ASN A 150 39.50 -19.35 15.97
N ASP A 151 40.53 -19.17 15.18
CA ASP A 151 41.05 -20.20 14.29
C ASP A 151 42.24 -20.89 14.97
N PRO A 152 42.17 -22.21 15.25
CA PRO A 152 43.27 -22.95 15.87
C PRO A 152 44.62 -22.85 15.14
N SER A 153 44.59 -22.59 13.83
CA SER A 153 45.76 -22.47 12.96
C SER A 153 46.27 -21.03 12.84
N ASN A 154 45.39 -20.03 12.99
CA ASN A 154 45.69 -18.64 12.65
C ASN A 154 45.49 -17.64 13.81
N GLY A 155 45.01 -18.10 14.97
CA GLY A 155 44.76 -17.29 16.16
C GLY A 155 43.37 -16.65 16.16
N ASP A 156 43.19 -15.66 17.02
CA ASP A 156 41.94 -14.90 17.06
C ASP A 156 41.76 -14.08 15.78
N GLN A 157 40.53 -14.07 15.30
CA GLN A 157 40.05 -13.45 14.09
C GLN A 157 38.83 -12.57 14.39
N THR A 158 38.69 -11.51 13.59
CA THR A 158 37.45 -10.73 13.47
C THR A 158 36.83 -11.05 12.12
N VAL A 159 35.55 -11.39 12.11
CA VAL A 159 34.82 -11.71 10.88
C VAL A 159 33.97 -10.51 10.47
N GLY A 160 33.95 -10.21 9.17
CA GLY A 160 33.09 -9.21 8.56
C GLY A 160 32.15 -9.87 7.56
N MET A 161 30.89 -9.44 7.52
CA MET A 161 29.92 -9.83 6.50
C MET A 161 29.17 -8.59 6.02
N ARG A 162 28.83 -8.54 4.75
CA ARG A 162 28.18 -7.42 4.07
C ARG A 162 26.97 -7.94 3.31
N PHE A 163 25.85 -7.26 3.51
CA PHE A 163 24.55 -7.62 2.99
C PHE A 163 24.05 -6.50 2.07
N ASN A 164 23.62 -6.86 0.87
CA ASN A 164 23.25 -5.95 -0.20
C ASN A 164 21.76 -6.04 -0.49
N GLY A 165 21.14 -4.94 -0.95
CA GLY A 165 19.81 -5.01 -1.54
C GLY A 165 18.69 -5.44 -0.56
N LEU A 166 18.86 -5.16 0.74
CA LEU A 166 17.78 -5.30 1.72
C LEU A 166 16.62 -4.33 1.43
N ASN A 167 16.90 -3.21 0.75
CA ASN A 167 15.92 -2.19 0.35
C ASN A 167 15.08 -1.63 1.50
N ILE A 168 15.60 -1.67 2.72
CA ILE A 168 14.96 -1.07 3.90
C ILE A 168 15.01 0.46 3.74
N PRO A 169 13.89 1.18 3.94
CA PRO A 169 13.90 2.63 3.93
C PRO A 169 14.71 3.22 5.07
N GLN A 170 15.26 4.41 4.83
CA GLN A 170 15.92 5.18 5.87
C GLN A 170 14.95 5.51 7.00
N GLY A 171 15.38 5.30 8.25
CA GLY A 171 14.57 5.59 9.43
C GLY A 171 13.43 4.61 9.69
N ALA A 172 13.33 3.52 8.92
CA ALA A 172 12.39 2.44 9.22
C ALA A 172 12.59 1.92 10.65
N THR A 173 11.48 1.58 11.31
CA THR A 173 11.50 0.97 12.64
C THR A 173 11.83 -0.50 12.48
N ILE A 174 12.96 -0.95 13.04
CA ILE A 174 13.36 -2.35 13.01
C ILE A 174 12.67 -3.08 14.16
N VAL A 175 11.80 -4.03 13.82
CA VAL A 175 11.03 -4.84 14.77
C VAL A 175 11.88 -6.01 15.28
N SER A 176 12.54 -6.72 14.38
CA SER A 176 13.48 -7.80 14.73
C SER A 176 14.54 -7.96 13.64
N ALA A 177 15.73 -8.46 13.99
CA ALA A 177 16.74 -8.81 13.00
C ALA A 177 17.64 -9.94 13.51
N TYR A 178 18.06 -10.83 12.61
CA TYR A 178 19.01 -11.90 12.95
C TYR A 178 19.85 -12.29 11.73
N ILE A 179 20.99 -12.93 11.99
CA ILE A 179 21.79 -13.59 10.96
C ILE A 179 21.63 -15.09 11.14
N GLN A 180 21.28 -15.79 10.07
CA GLN A 180 21.29 -17.24 10.01
C GLN A 180 22.63 -17.71 9.42
N PHE A 181 23.36 -18.52 10.18
CA PHE A 181 24.53 -19.24 9.71
C PHE A 181 24.19 -20.68 9.36
N ALA A 182 25.06 -21.30 8.56
CA ALA A 182 25.13 -22.74 8.40
C ALA A 182 26.49 -23.24 8.90
N THR A 183 26.50 -24.33 9.66
CA THR A 183 27.73 -24.92 10.22
C THR A 183 28.60 -25.50 9.11
N ASP A 184 29.89 -25.14 9.00
CA ASP A 184 30.85 -25.93 8.21
C ASP A 184 31.59 -26.95 9.09
N GLU A 185 32.16 -26.50 10.22
CA GLU A 185 32.91 -27.37 11.12
C GLU A 185 32.28 -27.48 12.51
N THR A 186 32.47 -28.65 13.14
CA THR A 186 31.90 -28.98 14.45
C THR A 186 32.94 -28.97 15.59
N ASN A 187 34.12 -28.39 15.33
CA ASN A 187 35.23 -28.20 16.26
C ASN A 187 35.00 -26.97 17.16
N ASN A 188 33.96 -27.03 17.98
CA ASN A 188 33.61 -25.98 18.93
C ASN A 188 34.74 -25.71 19.95
N VAL A 189 35.05 -24.44 20.21
CA VAL A 189 35.91 -24.00 21.32
C VAL A 189 35.06 -23.24 22.34
N ASN A 190 35.04 -23.74 23.59
CA ASN A 190 34.21 -23.21 24.67
C ASN A 190 35.03 -22.72 25.88
N PRO A 191 34.55 -21.70 26.64
CA PRO A 191 33.33 -20.94 26.37
C PRO A 191 33.43 -20.12 25.08
N CYS A 192 32.32 -20.00 24.35
CA CYS A 192 32.20 -19.16 23.18
C CYS A 192 31.36 -17.94 23.54
N GLN A 193 31.93 -16.76 23.38
CA GLN A 193 31.26 -15.48 23.60
C GLN A 193 31.66 -14.54 22.48
N LEU A 194 30.71 -14.28 21.60
CA LEU A 194 30.84 -13.41 20.44
C LEU A 194 30.13 -12.09 20.72
N ILE A 195 30.58 -11.03 20.07
CA ILE A 195 29.99 -9.70 20.14
C ILE A 195 29.74 -9.23 18.71
N ILE A 196 28.49 -8.90 18.43
CA ILE A 196 28.01 -8.51 17.12
C ILE A 196 27.86 -7.00 17.09
N TYR A 197 28.52 -6.37 16.13
CA TYR A 197 28.46 -4.95 15.82
C TYR A 197 27.99 -4.75 14.38
N GLY A 198 27.46 -3.59 14.11
CA GLY A 198 27.30 -3.07 12.76
C GLY A 198 28.47 -2.18 12.40
N GLN A 199 28.75 -2.03 11.11
CA GLN A 199 29.56 -0.91 10.64
C GLN A 199 28.73 0.37 10.70
N ASP A 200 29.22 1.38 11.42
CA ASP A 200 28.61 2.71 11.49
C ASP A 200 28.90 3.51 10.20
N SER A 201 28.20 3.16 9.11
CA SER A 201 28.36 3.75 7.79
C SER A 201 27.03 3.87 7.06
N ASP A 202 26.93 4.87 6.18
CA ASP A 202 25.73 5.14 5.39
C ASP A 202 25.49 4.06 4.31
N ASP A 203 26.57 3.60 3.68
CA ASP A 203 26.58 2.51 2.70
C ASP A 203 27.91 1.76 2.83
N ALA A 204 27.86 0.56 3.39
CA ALA A 204 29.06 -0.24 3.62
C ALA A 204 29.70 -0.61 2.28
N LEU A 205 30.99 -0.33 2.14
CA LEU A 205 31.79 -0.81 1.00
C LEU A 205 32.17 -2.28 1.18
N THR A 206 32.41 -2.98 0.07
CA THR A 206 32.98 -4.34 0.08
C THR A 206 34.28 -4.40 0.87
N PHE A 207 34.61 -5.55 1.42
CA PHE A 207 35.90 -5.76 2.08
C PHE A 207 37.04 -5.72 1.08
N THR A 208 38.21 -5.29 1.56
CA THR A 208 39.44 -5.21 0.77
C THR A 208 40.57 -5.97 1.43
N ASN A 209 41.64 -6.27 0.70
CA ASN A 209 42.81 -6.94 1.23
C ASN A 209 43.80 -5.99 1.92
N ASN A 210 43.37 -4.78 2.26
CA ASN A 210 44.17 -3.84 3.04
C ASN A 210 44.23 -4.32 4.49
N ASP A 211 45.41 -4.26 5.10
CA ASP A 211 45.53 -4.65 6.50
C ASP A 211 44.55 -3.86 7.38
N PHE A 212 43.90 -4.58 8.29
CA PHE A 212 42.93 -4.02 9.24
C PHE A 212 41.64 -3.44 8.60
N ASP A 213 41.23 -3.92 7.41
CA ASP A 213 40.02 -3.45 6.72
C ASP A 213 38.74 -3.63 7.55
N ILE A 214 38.66 -4.66 8.41
CA ILE A 214 37.48 -4.93 9.24
C ILE A 214 37.59 -4.15 10.55
N THR A 215 38.70 -4.25 11.27
CA THR A 215 38.83 -3.63 12.61
C THR A 215 38.95 -2.11 12.57
N ASN A 216 39.36 -1.50 11.46
CA ASN A 216 39.35 -0.03 11.30
C ASN A 216 37.97 0.53 10.93
N ARG A 217 36.99 -0.30 10.57
CA ARG A 217 35.64 0.18 10.30
C ARG A 217 35.02 0.71 11.59
N PRO A 218 34.43 1.92 11.56
CA PRO A 218 33.72 2.44 12.73
C PRO A 218 32.56 1.48 13.06
N ARG A 219 32.39 1.16 14.34
CA ARG A 219 31.35 0.25 14.82
C ARG A 219 30.17 1.04 15.36
N THR A 220 28.97 0.47 15.26
CA THR A 220 27.79 0.93 15.99
C THR A 220 28.07 1.05 17.49
N SER A 221 27.38 1.96 18.17
CA SER A 221 27.40 2.03 19.63
C SER A 221 26.62 0.87 20.24
N ALA A 222 25.52 0.48 19.62
CA ALA A 222 24.81 -0.76 19.91
C ALA A 222 25.66 -1.97 19.54
N SER A 223 25.59 -2.99 20.39
CA SER A 223 26.22 -4.29 20.17
C SER A 223 25.44 -5.37 20.91
N VAL A 224 25.48 -6.60 20.39
CA VAL A 224 24.81 -7.75 21.01
C VAL A 224 25.81 -8.82 21.37
N THR A 225 25.78 -9.29 22.62
CA THR A 225 26.56 -10.46 23.04
C THR A 225 25.81 -11.74 22.68
N TRP A 226 26.51 -12.67 22.05
CA TRP A 226 26.00 -13.99 21.66
C TRP A 226 26.85 -15.09 22.25
N GLU A 227 26.21 -16.03 22.94
CA GLU A 227 26.83 -17.24 23.47
C GLU A 227 26.23 -18.45 22.73
N PRO A 228 26.68 -18.73 21.49
CA PRO A 228 26.09 -19.80 20.68
C PRO A 228 26.22 -21.16 21.37
N ALA A 229 25.18 -21.99 21.23
CA ALA A 229 25.28 -23.41 21.56
C ALA A 229 26.31 -24.12 20.67
N ASP A 230 26.73 -25.33 21.03
CA ASP A 230 27.67 -26.10 20.22
C ASP A 230 27.05 -26.48 18.88
N TRP A 231 27.77 -26.24 17.79
CA TRP A 231 27.36 -26.64 16.45
C TRP A 231 27.79 -28.09 16.20
N LEU A 232 26.82 -28.99 16.13
CA LEU A 232 27.08 -30.44 16.16
C LEU A 232 26.91 -31.13 14.81
N ILE A 233 26.36 -30.44 13.81
CA ILE A 233 25.97 -31.03 12.53
C ILE A 233 26.40 -30.10 11.39
N ARG A 234 27.35 -30.55 10.56
CA ARG A 234 27.73 -29.84 9.33
C ARG A 234 26.52 -29.64 8.41
N GLY A 235 26.40 -28.44 7.85
CA GLY A 235 25.33 -27.98 6.98
C GLY A 235 24.03 -27.66 7.72
N TYR A 236 23.99 -27.77 9.05
CA TYR A 236 22.81 -27.41 9.82
C TYR A 236 22.72 -25.88 9.99
N ALA A 237 21.51 -25.36 9.85
CA ALA A 237 21.16 -23.95 9.96
C ALA A 237 19.86 -23.83 10.77
N GLY A 238 19.95 -24.13 12.06
CA GLY A 238 18.84 -24.07 13.00
C GLY A 238 18.92 -22.85 13.92
N ASP A 239 18.16 -22.91 15.01
CA ASP A 239 18.13 -21.84 16.01
C ASP A 239 19.47 -21.67 16.75
N ASP A 240 20.28 -22.74 16.87
CA ASP A 240 21.60 -22.70 17.52
C ASP A 240 22.66 -21.98 16.65
N GLU A 241 22.46 -21.95 15.33
CA GLU A 241 23.29 -21.24 14.34
C GLU A 241 22.71 -19.84 14.00
N ARG A 242 21.70 -19.38 14.74
CA ARG A 242 21.10 -18.05 14.56
C ARG A 242 21.58 -17.11 15.64
N THR A 243 21.86 -15.86 15.26
CA THR A 243 22.16 -14.81 16.24
C THR A 243 20.94 -14.52 17.13
N PRO A 244 21.13 -13.93 18.32
CA PRO A 244 20.06 -13.25 19.02
C PRO A 244 19.53 -12.09 18.18
N ASP A 245 18.47 -11.44 18.65
CA ASP A 245 17.95 -10.24 18.01
C ASP A 245 19.00 -9.12 17.98
N ILE A 246 19.37 -8.68 16.77
CA ILE A 246 20.31 -7.60 16.49
C ILE A 246 19.60 -6.33 15.99
N SER A 247 18.28 -6.23 16.16
CA SER A 247 17.45 -5.07 15.77
C SER A 247 18.08 -3.73 16.15
N ALA A 248 18.57 -3.58 17.39
CA ALA A 248 19.20 -2.35 17.85
C ALA A 248 20.48 -1.96 17.07
N VAL A 249 21.24 -2.94 16.59
CA VAL A 249 22.43 -2.71 15.75
C VAL A 249 22.01 -2.22 14.37
N ILE A 250 21.01 -2.89 13.76
CA ILE A 250 20.48 -2.51 12.45
C ILE A 250 19.81 -1.13 12.52
N GLN A 251 19.08 -0.84 13.60
CA GLN A 251 18.39 0.42 13.82
C GLN A 251 19.35 1.61 13.80
N GLU A 252 20.54 1.49 14.40
CA GLU A 252 21.54 2.56 14.35
C GLU A 252 21.97 2.87 12.92
N ILE A 253 22.14 1.85 12.07
CA ILE A 253 22.58 2.00 10.67
C ILE A 253 21.48 2.63 9.82
N VAL A 254 20.25 2.11 9.88
CA VAL A 254 19.14 2.61 9.04
C VAL A 254 18.71 4.03 9.45
N ASN A 255 19.00 4.45 10.68
CA ASN A 255 18.75 5.81 11.17
C ASN A 255 19.79 6.84 10.71
N ARG A 256 20.89 6.41 10.09
CA ARG A 256 21.93 7.34 9.63
C ARG A 256 21.39 8.23 8.53
N SER A 257 21.71 9.52 8.60
CA SER A 257 21.18 10.52 7.66
C SER A 257 21.58 10.31 6.20
N GLY A 258 22.64 9.54 5.93
CA GLY A 258 23.07 9.19 4.57
C GLY A 258 22.63 7.80 4.12
N TYR A 259 22.05 6.98 5.00
CA TYR A 259 21.50 5.68 4.62
C TYR A 259 20.33 5.90 3.65
N ALA A 260 20.29 5.12 2.58
CA ALA A 260 19.26 5.19 1.55
C ALA A 260 18.80 3.79 1.14
N VAL A 261 17.63 3.68 0.51
CA VAL A 261 17.17 2.42 -0.10
C VAL A 261 18.26 1.88 -1.03
N GLY A 262 18.64 0.62 -0.84
CA GLY A 262 19.71 -0.05 -1.57
C GLY A 262 21.10 0.06 -0.95
N SER A 263 21.26 0.83 0.14
CA SER A 263 22.52 0.87 0.90
C SER A 263 22.81 -0.48 1.53
N SER A 264 24.10 -0.77 1.66
CA SER A 264 24.58 -2.06 2.16
C SER A 264 24.91 -1.99 3.64
N ILE A 265 24.62 -3.07 4.34
CA ILE A 265 24.87 -3.20 5.78
C ILE A 265 26.05 -4.15 5.98
N ALA A 266 27.06 -3.74 6.73
CA ALA A 266 28.12 -4.64 7.18
C ALA A 266 28.00 -4.94 8.67
N ILE A 267 28.19 -6.21 9.01
CA ILE A 267 28.21 -6.76 10.36
C ILE A 267 29.62 -7.22 10.67
N ILE A 268 30.06 -6.95 11.89
CA ILE A 268 31.39 -7.30 12.40
C ILE A 268 31.20 -8.16 13.64
N ILE A 269 31.80 -9.34 13.64
CA ILE A 269 31.78 -10.28 14.75
C ILE A 269 33.20 -10.46 15.28
N ASP A 270 33.33 -10.29 16.59
CA ASP A 270 34.57 -10.40 17.36
C ASP A 270 34.26 -11.17 18.66
N GLY A 271 35.25 -11.64 19.40
CA GLY A 271 35.02 -12.29 20.68
C GLY A 271 36.05 -13.34 21.08
N THR A 272 35.55 -14.40 21.71
CA THR A 272 36.35 -15.56 22.15
C THR A 272 35.63 -16.87 21.88
N GLY A 273 36.37 -17.97 21.78
CA GLY A 273 35.85 -19.29 21.42
C GLY A 273 35.69 -19.45 19.91
N GLN A 274 35.01 -20.51 19.47
CA GLN A 274 34.93 -20.84 18.05
C GLN A 274 33.58 -21.47 17.67
N ARG A 275 32.97 -20.92 16.62
CA ARG A 275 31.98 -21.53 15.74
C ARG A 275 32.44 -21.27 14.30
N THR A 276 32.42 -22.30 13.46
CA THR A 276 32.89 -22.21 12.07
C THR A 276 31.71 -22.31 11.12
N ALA A 277 31.39 -21.20 10.44
CA ALA A 277 30.29 -21.14 9.49
C ALA A 277 30.76 -21.31 8.05
N GLU A 278 29.86 -21.70 7.16
CA GLU A 278 30.08 -21.63 5.71
C GLU A 278 30.27 -20.16 5.28
N ALA A 279 31.34 -19.87 4.55
CA ALA A 279 31.54 -18.59 3.87
C ALA A 279 30.94 -18.62 2.45
N PHE A 280 30.92 -17.46 1.78
CA PHE A 280 30.51 -17.38 0.38
C PHE A 280 31.35 -18.28 -0.54
N ASP A 281 32.68 -18.25 -0.41
CA ASP A 281 33.56 -19.05 -1.28
C ASP A 281 33.56 -20.55 -0.96
N GLY A 282 33.06 -20.95 0.22
CA GLY A 282 32.79 -22.35 0.55
C GLY A 282 31.49 -22.85 -0.08
N SER A 283 30.39 -22.14 0.21
CA SER A 283 29.06 -22.48 -0.29
C SER A 283 28.15 -21.23 -0.37
N PRO A 284 28.00 -20.63 -1.57
CA PRO A 284 27.13 -19.47 -1.76
C PRO A 284 25.67 -19.70 -1.35
N ALA A 285 25.20 -20.95 -1.41
CA ALA A 285 23.82 -21.31 -1.08
C ALA A 285 23.56 -21.38 0.44
N THR A 286 24.61 -21.47 1.25
CA THR A 286 24.53 -21.58 2.71
C THR A 286 25.37 -20.53 3.44
N ALA A 287 25.95 -19.58 2.70
CA ALA A 287 26.60 -18.39 3.24
C ALA A 287 25.65 -17.60 4.15
N PRO A 288 26.18 -16.74 5.05
CA PRO A 288 25.37 -16.05 6.05
C PRO A 288 24.24 -15.23 5.43
N GLU A 289 23.08 -15.22 6.06
CA GLU A 289 21.89 -14.49 5.61
C GLU A 289 21.35 -13.61 6.74
N LEU A 290 21.31 -12.30 6.50
CA LEU A 290 20.69 -11.33 7.39
C LEU A 290 19.22 -11.21 7.01
N CYS A 291 18.34 -11.48 7.96
CA CYS A 291 16.91 -11.23 7.86
C CYS A 291 16.49 -10.13 8.83
N VAL A 292 15.69 -9.18 8.34
CA VAL A 292 15.24 -8.00 9.06
C VAL A 292 13.74 -7.85 8.87
N GLU A 293 13.04 -7.72 9.99
CA GLU A 293 11.63 -7.40 10.08
C GLU A 293 11.51 -5.90 10.46
N TYR A 294 10.80 -5.10 9.66
CA TYR A 294 10.75 -3.65 9.81
C TYR A 294 9.40 -3.05 9.43
N GLU A 295 9.11 -1.88 9.97
CA GLU A 295 7.95 -1.05 9.63
C GLU A 295 8.44 0.26 9.02
N THR A 296 7.77 0.75 7.97
CA THR A 296 8.19 1.95 7.24
C THR A 296 7.82 3.26 7.93
N GLY A 297 7.21 3.19 9.11
CA GLY A 297 6.58 4.34 9.76
C GLY A 297 5.34 4.82 9.00
N PRO A 298 4.62 5.81 9.55
CA PRO A 298 3.41 6.32 8.91
C PRO A 298 3.72 7.09 7.62
N ASP A 299 2.88 6.95 6.60
CA ASP A 299 3.00 7.66 5.32
C ASP A 299 3.05 9.19 5.51
N CYS A 300 2.39 9.67 6.56
CA CYS A 300 2.36 11.06 6.97
C CYS A 300 3.00 11.23 8.36
N PRO A 301 4.35 11.28 8.48
CA PRO A 301 5.06 11.31 9.76
C PRO A 301 4.70 12.48 10.67
N ALA A 302 4.30 13.62 10.08
CA ALA A 302 3.89 14.79 10.86
C ALA A 302 2.53 14.61 11.56
N LEU A 303 1.69 13.70 11.04
CA LEU A 303 0.36 13.41 11.55
C LEU A 303 0.31 12.12 12.37
N ASP A 304 1.38 11.30 12.31
CA ASP A 304 1.38 9.94 12.85
C ASP A 304 0.22 9.09 12.28
N ALA A 305 -0.04 9.26 10.98
CA ALA A 305 -1.16 8.65 10.25
C ALA A 305 -0.72 8.13 8.87
N ASN A 306 -1.43 7.13 8.36
CA ASN A 306 -1.24 6.55 7.04
C ASN A 306 -2.24 7.13 6.02
N ILE A 307 -1.93 6.98 4.74
CA ILE A 307 -2.88 7.30 3.67
C ILE A 307 -4.09 6.37 3.80
N GLY A 308 -5.29 6.95 3.72
CA GLY A 308 -6.56 6.23 3.90
C GLY A 308 -7.05 6.16 5.35
N ASP A 309 -6.25 6.58 6.34
CA ASP A 309 -6.73 6.69 7.72
C ASP A 309 -7.87 7.72 7.80
N ALA A 310 -8.89 7.39 8.60
CA ALA A 310 -10.00 8.30 8.86
C ALA A 310 -9.51 9.55 9.59
N CYS A 311 -9.99 10.71 9.15
CA CYS A 311 -9.65 12.00 9.74
C CYS A 311 -10.90 12.90 9.79
N ASP A 312 -10.72 14.17 10.14
CA ASP A 312 -11.78 15.20 10.13
C ASP A 312 -11.14 16.47 9.56
N ASP A 313 -11.57 16.90 8.36
CA ASP A 313 -11.04 18.08 7.68
C ASP A 313 -11.65 19.40 8.20
N GLY A 314 -12.65 19.29 9.08
CA GLY A 314 -13.40 20.39 9.66
C GLY A 314 -14.35 21.09 8.67
N ASP A 315 -14.54 20.55 7.46
CA ASP A 315 -15.54 20.99 6.50
C ASP A 315 -16.83 20.17 6.71
N PRO A 316 -17.89 20.76 7.28
CA PRO A 316 -19.14 20.03 7.50
C PRO A 316 -19.86 19.69 6.18
N THR A 317 -19.38 20.18 5.04
CA THR A 317 -19.92 19.83 3.72
C THR A 317 -19.21 18.63 3.07
N THR A 318 -18.33 17.94 3.79
CA THR A 318 -17.70 16.68 3.39
C THR A 318 -18.08 15.54 4.33
N THR A 319 -17.91 14.30 3.87
CA THR A 319 -18.09 13.09 4.68
C THR A 319 -17.09 12.02 4.26
N ASP A 320 -16.92 10.99 5.08
CA ASP A 320 -15.93 9.93 4.86
C ASP A 320 -14.51 10.48 4.65
N ASP A 321 -14.13 11.43 5.51
CA ASP A 321 -12.84 12.11 5.48
C ASP A 321 -11.67 11.14 5.69
N VAL A 322 -10.70 11.19 4.77
CA VAL A 322 -9.51 10.34 4.80
C VAL A 322 -8.25 11.14 4.53
N ILE A 323 -7.12 10.65 5.05
CA ILE A 323 -5.80 11.20 4.73
C ILE A 323 -5.45 10.85 3.27
N GLY A 324 -5.30 11.88 2.44
CA GLY A 324 -4.89 11.76 1.04
C GLY A 324 -3.39 11.53 0.86
N SER A 325 -2.99 11.25 -0.38
CA SER A 325 -1.58 11.01 -0.76
C SER A 325 -0.66 12.22 -0.59
N ASP A 326 -1.22 13.41 -0.41
CA ASP A 326 -0.52 14.65 -0.09
C ASP A 326 -0.48 14.95 1.42
N CYS A 327 -0.91 13.98 2.25
CA CYS A 327 -1.04 14.09 3.70
C CYS A 327 -2.01 15.18 4.18
N ASN A 328 -2.97 15.58 3.34
CA ASN A 328 -4.09 16.41 3.78
C ASN A 328 -5.29 15.53 4.11
N CYS A 329 -6.07 15.96 5.10
CA CYS A 329 -7.38 15.38 5.35
C CYS A 329 -8.39 15.99 4.38
N ALA A 330 -9.16 15.15 3.68
CA ALA A 330 -10.25 15.59 2.83
C ALA A 330 -11.33 14.52 2.74
N GLY A 331 -12.60 14.92 2.71
CA GLY A 331 -13.72 14.01 2.48
C GLY A 331 -14.39 14.11 1.12
N THR A 332 -15.38 13.26 0.93
CA THR A 332 -16.28 13.27 -0.22
C THR A 332 -17.30 14.40 -0.06
N PRO A 333 -17.46 15.29 -1.05
CA PRO A 333 -18.46 16.36 -1.01
C PRO A 333 -19.89 15.82 -0.78
N THR A 334 -20.59 16.38 0.21
CA THR A 334 -22.02 16.09 0.43
C THR A 334 -22.89 16.92 -0.52
N ALA A 335 -24.21 16.71 -0.45
CA ALA A 335 -25.18 17.54 -1.18
C ALA A 335 -25.13 19.03 -0.79
N CYS A 336 -24.51 19.36 0.35
CA CYS A 336 -24.35 20.72 0.83
C CYS A 336 -23.06 21.40 0.34
N HIS A 337 -22.21 20.69 -0.40
CA HIS A 337 -21.00 21.27 -0.95
C HIS A 337 -21.31 22.45 -1.89
N GLY A 338 -20.68 23.59 -1.64
CA GLY A 338 -20.96 24.86 -2.33
C GLY A 338 -22.25 25.57 -1.89
N ILE A 339 -23.06 24.96 -1.02
CA ILE A 339 -24.25 25.55 -0.39
C ILE A 339 -23.94 25.98 1.05
N GLY A 340 -23.18 25.16 1.80
CA GLY A 340 -22.87 25.34 3.23
C GLY A 340 -23.72 24.43 4.13
N ASP A 341 -23.18 24.10 5.31
CA ASP A 341 -23.82 23.39 6.43
C ASP A 341 -23.03 23.72 7.71
N ALA A 342 -23.10 24.95 8.22
CA ALA A 342 -22.10 25.45 9.17
C ALA A 342 -22.17 24.83 10.59
N ASP A 343 -23.24 24.13 10.94
CA ASP A 343 -23.37 23.39 12.20
C ASP A 343 -23.32 21.86 12.07
N GLY A 344 -23.27 21.33 10.84
CA GLY A 344 -23.00 19.93 10.55
C GLY A 344 -24.15 18.99 10.92
N ASP A 345 -25.39 19.49 10.92
CA ASP A 345 -26.57 18.66 11.20
C ASP A 345 -27.11 17.90 9.97
N GLY A 346 -26.50 18.12 8.81
CA GLY A 346 -26.83 17.47 7.55
C GLY A 346 -27.92 18.18 6.75
N VAL A 347 -28.35 19.39 7.15
CA VAL A 347 -29.30 20.23 6.41
C VAL A 347 -28.56 21.42 5.80
N CYS A 348 -28.55 21.48 4.47
CA CYS A 348 -27.81 22.54 3.79
C CYS A 348 -28.35 23.94 4.11
N ALA A 349 -27.47 24.94 4.13
CA ALA A 349 -27.73 26.33 4.51
C ALA A 349 -28.91 27.02 3.78
N ASN A 350 -29.34 26.50 2.62
CA ASN A 350 -30.49 27.02 1.88
C ASN A 350 -31.84 26.44 2.36
N PHE A 351 -31.81 25.33 3.11
CA PHE A 351 -32.95 24.69 3.75
C PHE A 351 -32.94 24.88 5.27
N ASP A 352 -31.77 25.15 5.86
CA ASP A 352 -31.61 25.48 7.27
C ASP A 352 -31.98 26.95 7.54
N CYS A 353 -32.84 27.17 8.53
CA CYS A 353 -33.24 28.51 8.94
C CYS A 353 -32.23 29.19 9.88
N ASN A 354 -31.35 28.42 10.52
CA ASN A 354 -30.23 28.91 11.29
C ASN A 354 -29.05 27.92 11.22
N ASP A 355 -28.28 28.05 10.14
CA ASP A 355 -27.04 27.34 9.76
C ASP A 355 -25.87 27.50 10.76
N ASN A 356 -26.13 27.75 12.03
CA ASN A 356 -25.15 27.83 13.11
C ASN A 356 -25.70 27.20 14.43
N ASP A 357 -26.88 26.58 14.40
CA ASP A 357 -27.51 25.92 15.53
C ASP A 357 -28.16 24.60 15.07
N PRO A 358 -27.53 23.44 15.35
CA PRO A 358 -27.93 22.14 14.79
C PRO A 358 -29.26 21.62 15.37
N ALA A 359 -29.93 22.43 16.20
CA ALA A 359 -31.26 22.17 16.72
C ALA A 359 -32.39 22.80 15.88
N ILE A 360 -32.09 23.61 14.85
CA ILE A 360 -33.09 24.46 14.18
C ILE A 360 -33.11 24.30 12.63
N THR A 361 -33.51 23.13 12.15
CA THR A 361 -33.46 22.74 10.72
C THR A 361 -34.60 23.19 9.79
N THR A 362 -35.68 23.83 10.26
CA THR A 362 -36.92 23.99 9.48
C THR A 362 -37.19 25.41 9.00
N GLN A 363 -37.57 25.55 7.73
CA GLN A 363 -38.05 26.81 7.14
C GLN A 363 -39.06 27.50 8.06
N HIS A 364 -38.84 28.79 8.29
CA HIS A 364 -39.85 29.72 8.79
C HIS A 364 -41.06 29.74 7.84
N GLY A 365 -41.98 28.79 8.01
CA GLY A 365 -43.07 28.51 7.09
C GLY A 365 -43.96 27.33 7.49
N ASP A 366 -43.48 26.40 8.33
CA ASP A 366 -44.35 25.37 8.89
C ASP A 366 -45.26 25.94 9.98
N ALA A 367 -46.56 25.73 9.79
CA ALA A 367 -47.66 26.35 10.50
C ALA A 367 -47.83 25.93 11.98
N SER A 368 -46.75 25.63 12.70
CA SER A 368 -46.80 25.18 14.10
C SER A 368 -46.22 26.14 15.14
N ASP A 369 -45.74 27.34 14.77
CA ASP A 369 -45.31 28.34 15.76
C ASP A 369 -45.87 29.77 15.53
N ASP A 370 -47.19 29.87 15.33
CA ASP A 370 -47.92 31.13 15.56
C ASP A 370 -48.60 31.11 16.94
N SER A 371 -47.89 30.65 17.97
CA SER A 371 -48.36 30.71 19.36
C SER A 371 -47.95 32.00 20.09
N ASN A 372 -47.78 33.08 19.32
CA ASN A 372 -47.63 34.44 19.85
C ASN A 372 -49.01 34.97 20.30
N ASN A 373 -49.53 34.39 21.40
CA ASN A 373 -50.69 34.92 22.10
C ASN A 373 -50.33 36.28 22.72
N ASN A 374 -50.51 37.32 21.91
CA ASN A 374 -50.58 38.70 22.34
C ASN A 374 -51.84 38.89 23.20
N THR A 375 -51.67 38.95 24.52
CA THR A 375 -52.65 39.57 25.41
C THR A 375 -51.97 40.59 26.31
N TYR A 376 -52.47 41.83 26.18
CA TYR A 376 -52.29 43.06 26.97
C TYR A 376 -51.83 42.93 28.43
#